data_AF-A0A2B7X2W5-F1
#
_entry.id   AF-A0A2B7X2W5-F1
#
_cell.length_a   1.000
_cell.length_b   1.000
_cell.length_c   1.000
_cell.angle_alpha   90.00
_cell.angle_beta   90.00
_cell.angle_gamma   90.00
#
_symmetry.space_group_name_H-M   'P 1'
#
loop_
_entity.id
_entity.type
_entity.pdbx_description
1 polymer ?
#
loop_
_entity_poly.entity_id
_entity_poly.type
_entity_poly.pdbx_seq_one_letter_code
_entity_poly.pdbx_strand_id
1 'polypeptide(L)'
;MGRPLFLSFSRDSLPIHLASRKRKLRRCVPWIASPLDQTDEGHPRLNRHTDSTPIELFFDLFFVANLSTFTATHEINNLEALWSYVGFLSIIWFTWLQVALFDIRFAQDSIFERICKALQLATMVGFASTGSGFATQVRDDNVWAFRSLSILLASSRLLLGVEYSIAAIFLYSTMQLASKRLLWIVVVFIGTGVTYAGLYFVFNNNTDTRGEYVWTSWFLIFAIETLVVMTMSSRTSGIGFEDTHLNVRMGLLTLIIIGEGVISVTRLVNQTVGSSGWSKWSFVHILGVTTGIYLLWQSYYDISPRMKYGITNQQIWTQLHFPFHVMLVLLSEGSQILALTLDISLKLRHLSDRILFACVPPIPDPHFAIDVLNSTILHMDIDYTKGGLEAQRCIQTILQDLRDNPRLCPSINGPGSLTLQRSHDLMGNVTASLFSSMGITLPIDVAESEKLLMLYLRLLGFVYIYYFVVASFAMFILAVFAFLTQRHTGKIYTWVAVTTRVLLGIILLGMVAMVANFRLIYSYMTSPLIIFTFTLALLIALLVDRVLDSVALKTEKPPRDSEVTGTDTYTMFQLSPLGTTVSDDTTLDH
;
A
#
# COMPACT_ATOMS: atom_id res chain seq x y z
N MET A 1 29.16 -16.15 36.14
CA MET A 1 29.95 -14.95 35.78
C MET A 1 30.43 -15.09 34.34
N GLY A 2 30.01 -14.15 33.48
CA GLY A 2 30.68 -13.73 32.24
C GLY A 2 30.88 -14.72 31.08
N ARG A 3 29.88 -14.87 30.21
CA ARG A 3 30.06 -15.28 28.80
C ARG A 3 30.52 -14.07 27.96
N PRO A 4 31.41 -14.25 26.96
CA PRO A 4 31.42 -13.39 25.79
C PRO A 4 30.74 -14.08 24.60
N LEU A 5 29.71 -13.43 24.06
CA LEU A 5 29.27 -13.58 22.67
C LEU A 5 30.40 -13.12 21.75
N PHE A 6 30.63 -13.80 20.63
CA PHE A 6 30.71 -13.19 19.29
C PHE A 6 30.91 -14.31 18.24
N LEU A 7 29.93 -14.43 17.34
CA LEU A 7 29.99 -15.28 16.15
C LEU A 7 30.99 -14.67 15.15
N SER A 8 32.11 -15.36 14.93
CA SER A 8 33.05 -15.10 13.84
C SER A 8 32.65 -15.99 12.66
N PHE A 9 32.20 -15.40 11.56
CA PHE A 9 32.10 -16.07 10.27
C PHE A 9 33.43 -15.90 9.53
N SER A 10 34.28 -16.92 9.59
CA SER A 10 35.43 -17.05 8.69
C SER A 10 34.91 -17.51 7.33
N ARG A 11 35.21 -16.76 6.26
CA ARG A 11 34.87 -17.12 4.88
C ARG A 11 36.18 -17.39 4.15
N ASP A 12 36.45 -18.66 3.88
CA ASP A 12 37.55 -19.09 3.02
C ASP A 12 37.37 -18.49 1.62
N SER A 13 38.38 -17.76 1.16
CA SER A 13 38.45 -17.20 -0.18
C SER A 13 39.60 -17.86 -0.93
N LEU A 14 39.26 -18.58 -2.01
CA LEU A 14 40.22 -19.06 -3.00
C LEU A 14 40.87 -17.84 -3.71
N PRO A 15 42.18 -17.85 -4.00
CA PRO A 15 42.87 -16.68 -4.52
C PRO A 15 42.71 -16.57 -6.03
N ILE A 16 41.99 -15.54 -6.50
CA ILE A 16 42.06 -15.09 -7.89
C ILE A 16 43.23 -14.11 -8.00
N HIS A 17 44.24 -14.47 -8.78
CA HIS A 17 45.36 -13.61 -9.17
C HIS A 17 44.83 -12.38 -9.91
N LEU A 18 44.69 -11.26 -9.19
CA LEU A 18 44.46 -9.94 -9.78
C LEU A 18 45.66 -9.05 -9.48
N ALA A 19 46.43 -8.80 -10.54
CA ALA A 19 47.58 -7.93 -10.53
C ALA A 19 47.18 -6.51 -10.06
N SER A 20 47.65 -6.17 -8.87
CA SER A 20 48.06 -4.85 -8.39
C SER A 20 47.79 -3.65 -9.34
N ARG A 21 46.79 -2.84 -8.99
CA ARG A 21 46.91 -1.37 -9.08
C ARG A 21 46.31 -0.75 -7.82
N LYS A 22 47.18 -0.22 -6.95
CA LYS A 22 46.83 0.45 -5.68
C LYS A 22 45.86 1.61 -5.92
N ARG A 23 44.55 1.36 -5.79
CA ARG A 23 43.54 2.41 -5.63
C ARG A 23 43.76 2.97 -4.21
N LYS A 24 44.35 4.16 -4.09
CA LYS A 24 44.35 4.91 -2.82
C LYS A 24 42.88 5.06 -2.41
N LEU A 25 42.45 4.31 -1.39
CA LEU A 25 41.15 4.48 -0.75
C LEU A 25 41.14 5.91 -0.17
N ARG A 26 40.54 6.88 -0.89
CA ARG A 26 40.29 8.21 -0.29
C ARG A 26 39.24 7.99 0.79
N ARG A 27 39.69 7.97 2.05
CA ARG A 27 38.86 7.76 3.25
C ARG A 27 37.99 8.98 3.60
N CYS A 28 38.05 10.06 2.83
CA CYS A 28 37.28 11.29 3.05
C CYS A 28 36.19 11.44 1.98
N VAL A 29 34.97 11.72 2.44
CA VAL A 29 33.82 12.05 1.59
C VAL A 29 34.11 13.39 0.88
N PRO A 30 34.01 13.46 -0.45
CA PRO A 30 34.23 14.70 -1.19
C PRO A 30 33.11 15.71 -0.92
N TRP A 31 33.41 17.01 -1.05
CA TRP A 31 32.40 18.08 -0.95
C TRP A 31 31.33 17.96 -2.04
N ILE A 32 31.76 17.76 -3.29
CA ILE A 32 30.92 17.49 -4.45
C ILE A 32 31.61 16.39 -5.26
N ALA A 33 30.89 15.30 -5.54
CA ALA A 33 31.38 14.19 -6.34
C ALA A 33 30.93 14.32 -7.81
N SER A 34 31.80 13.93 -8.75
CA SER A 34 31.44 13.88 -10.17
C SER A 34 30.58 12.65 -10.45
N PRO A 35 29.47 12.76 -11.20
CA PRO A 35 28.65 11.63 -11.61
C PRO A 35 29.28 10.79 -12.74
N LEU A 36 30.38 11.24 -13.34
CA LEU A 36 31.10 10.53 -14.42
C LEU A 36 32.12 9.55 -13.84
N ASP A 37 32.10 8.31 -14.35
CA ASP A 37 33.14 7.32 -14.08
C ASP A 37 34.42 7.65 -14.85
N GLN A 38 35.57 7.55 -14.19
CA GLN A 38 36.90 7.87 -14.75
C GLN A 38 37.67 6.60 -15.12
N THR A 39 37.00 5.60 -15.69
CA THR A 39 37.66 4.42 -16.25
C THR A 39 38.34 4.76 -17.58
N ASP A 40 39.57 4.27 -17.79
CA ASP A 40 40.45 4.48 -18.97
C ASP A 40 39.86 3.99 -20.32
N GLU A 41 38.59 3.55 -20.36
CA GLU A 41 37.89 3.24 -21.61
C GLU A 41 37.36 4.54 -22.23
N GLY A 42 37.77 4.85 -23.46
CA GLY A 42 37.61 6.15 -24.14
C GLY A 42 36.19 6.69 -24.37
N HIS A 43 35.17 6.18 -23.67
CA HIS A 43 33.82 6.73 -23.65
C HIS A 43 33.37 7.08 -22.23
N PRO A 44 33.02 8.35 -21.97
CA PRO A 44 32.54 8.80 -20.67
C PRO A 44 31.20 8.14 -20.34
N ARG A 45 31.12 7.46 -19.19
CA ARG A 45 29.90 6.82 -18.69
C ARG A 45 29.56 7.36 -17.30
N LEU A 46 28.28 7.35 -16.95
CA LEU A 46 27.84 7.67 -15.59
C LEU A 46 28.28 6.55 -14.64
N ASN A 47 28.66 6.91 -13.41
CA ASN A 47 28.93 5.94 -12.36
C ASN A 47 27.60 5.33 -11.90
N ARG A 48 27.43 4.02 -12.15
CA ARG A 48 26.14 3.32 -12.00
C ARG A 48 26.20 2.35 -10.82
N HIS A 49 25.15 2.37 -10.02
CA HIS A 49 24.90 1.35 -9.01
C HIS A 49 23.99 0.28 -9.60
N THR A 50 24.30 -0.99 -9.38
CA THR A 50 23.46 -2.12 -9.80
C THR A 50 22.29 -2.34 -8.85
N ASP A 51 22.45 -1.94 -7.59
CA ASP A 51 21.49 -2.12 -6.51
C ASP A 51 21.14 -0.79 -5.82
N SER A 52 19.99 -0.77 -5.14
CA SER A 52 19.55 0.38 -4.34
C SER A 52 20.50 0.66 -3.19
N THR A 53 20.84 1.94 -3.02
CA THR A 53 21.67 2.38 -1.90
C THR A 53 20.85 2.47 -0.61
N PRO A 54 21.44 2.31 0.59
CA PRO A 54 20.71 2.43 1.85
C PRO A 54 20.01 3.77 2.05
N ILE A 55 20.57 4.86 1.50
CA ILE A 55 19.97 6.20 1.60
C ILE A 55 18.70 6.35 0.73
N GLU A 56 18.67 5.69 -0.43
CA GLU A 56 17.47 5.63 -1.27
C GLU A 56 16.35 4.89 -0.55
N LEU A 57 16.65 3.71 0.01
CA LEU A 57 15.68 2.94 0.77
C LEU A 57 15.21 3.69 2.03
N PHE A 58 16.10 4.42 2.70
CA PHE A 58 15.75 5.26 3.84
C PHE A 58 14.76 6.37 3.46
N PHE A 59 14.92 6.98 2.28
CA PHE A 59 13.96 7.95 1.76
C PHE A 59 12.60 7.31 1.44
N ASP A 60 12.59 6.09 0.89
CA ASP A 60 11.36 5.33 0.62
C ASP A 60 10.57 5.02 1.92
N LEU A 61 11.25 4.87 3.06
CA LEU A 61 10.60 4.71 4.36
C LEU A 61 9.82 5.96 4.81
N PHE A 62 10.31 7.16 4.49
CA PHE A 62 9.58 8.39 4.80
C PHE A 62 8.34 8.54 3.92
N PHE A 63 8.40 8.07 2.67
CA PHE A 63 7.23 8.00 1.80
C PHE A 63 6.12 7.13 2.42
N VAL A 64 6.43 5.91 2.88
CA VAL A 64 5.40 5.03 3.45
C VAL A 64 4.94 5.48 4.84
N ALA A 65 5.80 6.14 5.62
CA ALA A 65 5.41 6.72 6.91
C ALA A 65 4.35 7.82 6.72
N ASN A 66 4.50 8.65 5.68
CA ASN A 66 3.48 9.63 5.28
C ASN A 66 2.15 8.94 4.94
N LEU A 67 2.21 7.91 4.10
CA LEU A 67 1.04 7.14 3.70
C LEU A 67 0.32 6.51 4.90
N SER A 68 1.06 5.85 5.79
CA SER A 68 0.50 5.22 7.00
C SER A 68 -0.12 6.26 7.94
N THR A 69 0.48 7.44 8.08
CA THR A 69 -0.06 8.52 8.94
C THR A 69 -1.35 9.08 8.35
N PHE A 70 -1.39 9.29 7.03
CA PHE A 70 -2.59 9.75 6.34
C PHE A 70 -3.72 8.72 6.45
N THR A 71 -3.42 7.44 6.24
CA THR A 71 -4.38 6.34 6.35
C THR A 71 -4.96 6.21 7.75
N ALA A 72 -4.15 6.40 8.79
CA ALA A 72 -4.61 6.35 10.18
C ALA A 72 -5.52 7.54 10.58
N THR A 73 -5.53 8.63 9.80
CA THR A 73 -6.30 9.85 10.11
C THR A 73 -7.49 10.07 9.18
N HIS A 74 -7.46 9.51 7.97
CA HIS A 74 -8.48 9.68 6.94
C HIS A 74 -9.13 8.33 6.60
N GLU A 75 -10.24 8.04 7.26
CA GLU A 75 -11.03 6.84 6.93
C GLU A 75 -11.77 6.99 5.60
N ILE A 76 -11.69 5.96 4.77
CA ILE A 76 -12.35 5.93 3.46
C ILE A 76 -13.83 5.55 3.64
N ASN A 77 -14.64 6.53 4.05
CA ASN A 77 -16.06 6.33 4.32
C ASN A 77 -16.99 6.89 3.23
N ASN A 78 -16.48 7.76 2.36
CA ASN A 78 -17.23 8.38 1.26
C ASN A 78 -16.33 8.62 0.04
N LEU A 79 -16.95 9.03 -1.07
CA LEU A 79 -16.24 9.35 -2.32
C LEU A 79 -15.25 10.52 -2.15
N GLU A 80 -15.56 11.45 -1.25
CA GLU A 80 -14.74 12.64 -1.00
C GLU A 80 -13.42 12.28 -0.31
N ALA A 81 -13.49 11.46 0.74
CA ALA A 81 -12.34 10.90 1.45
C ALA A 81 -11.52 10.00 0.53
N LEU A 82 -12.17 9.19 -0.33
CA LEU A 82 -11.48 8.38 -1.33
C LEU A 82 -10.64 9.25 -2.28
N TRP A 83 -11.20 10.35 -2.81
CA TRP A 83 -10.45 11.24 -3.70
C TRP A 83 -9.39 12.05 -2.96
N SER A 84 -9.62 12.41 -1.69
CA SER A 84 -8.60 13.03 -0.83
C SER A 84 -7.42 12.07 -0.64
N TYR A 85 -7.70 10.78 -0.45
CA TYR A 85 -6.69 9.73 -0.35
C TYR A 85 -5.85 9.59 -1.61
N VAL A 86 -6.50 9.45 -2.77
CA VAL A 86 -5.82 9.38 -4.07
C VAL A 86 -5.01 10.64 -4.33
N GLY A 87 -5.54 11.82 -3.99
CA GLY A 87 -4.86 13.10 -4.15
C GLY A 87 -3.59 13.20 -3.32
N PHE A 88 -3.67 12.89 -2.02
CA PHE A 88 -2.51 12.94 -1.14
C PHE A 88 -1.44 11.92 -1.54
N LEU A 89 -1.84 10.66 -1.85
CA LEU A 89 -0.95 9.63 -2.35
C LEU A 89 -0.23 10.07 -3.64
N SER A 90 -0.93 10.80 -4.51
CA SER A 90 -0.33 11.33 -5.75
C SER A 90 0.76 12.35 -5.46
N ILE A 91 0.54 13.27 -4.52
CA ILE A 91 1.52 14.30 -4.14
C ILE A 91 2.82 13.64 -3.67
N ILE A 92 2.70 12.69 -2.73
CA ILE A 92 3.88 12.00 -2.20
C ILE A 92 4.55 11.12 -3.27
N TRP A 93 3.77 10.45 -4.14
CA TRP A 93 4.30 9.52 -5.15
C TRP A 93 5.02 10.24 -6.28
N PHE A 94 4.44 11.31 -6.81
CA PHE A 94 5.10 12.10 -7.86
C PHE A 94 6.29 12.88 -7.30
N THR A 95 6.27 13.29 -6.03
CA THR A 95 7.46 13.88 -5.41
C THR A 95 8.57 12.85 -5.27
N TRP A 96 8.24 11.66 -4.75
CA TRP A 96 9.15 10.53 -4.66
C TRP A 96 9.73 10.16 -6.02
N LEU A 97 8.90 10.09 -7.06
CA LEU A 97 9.34 9.72 -8.40
C LEU A 97 10.41 10.69 -8.92
N GLN A 98 10.19 12.01 -8.81
CA GLN A 98 11.14 12.99 -9.34
C GLN A 98 12.49 12.92 -8.62
N VAL A 99 12.48 12.73 -7.31
CA VAL A 99 13.70 12.52 -6.51
C VAL A 99 14.37 11.21 -6.92
N ALA A 100 13.62 10.12 -7.04
CA ALA A 100 14.16 8.82 -7.41
C ALA A 100 14.79 8.81 -8.81
N LEU A 101 14.19 9.51 -9.78
CA LEU A 101 14.73 9.64 -11.13
C LEU A 101 16.04 10.45 -11.17
N PHE A 102 16.25 11.37 -10.22
CA PHE A 102 17.54 12.04 -10.08
C PHE A 102 18.58 11.09 -9.48
N ASP A 103 18.23 10.45 -8.35
CA ASP A 103 19.15 9.62 -7.57
C ASP A 103 19.81 8.52 -8.37
N ILE A 104 18.99 7.74 -9.08
CA ILE A 104 19.45 6.58 -9.84
C ILE A 104 20.42 6.94 -10.97
N ARG A 105 20.50 8.21 -11.38
CA ARG A 105 21.35 8.67 -12.48
C ARG A 105 22.56 9.47 -12.01
N PHE A 106 22.39 10.32 -11.01
CA PHE A 106 23.37 11.37 -10.69
C PHE A 106 23.82 11.38 -9.24
N ALA A 107 23.10 10.75 -8.31
CA ALA A 107 23.49 10.78 -6.90
C ALA A 107 24.80 10.02 -6.70
N GLN A 108 25.77 10.71 -6.09
CA GLN A 108 27.06 10.18 -5.68
C GLN A 108 27.33 10.67 -4.26
N ASP A 109 27.88 9.79 -3.41
CA ASP A 109 28.07 10.10 -2.01
C ASP A 109 29.02 11.31 -1.84
N SER A 110 28.46 12.42 -1.42
CA SER A 110 29.13 13.70 -1.21
C SER A 110 28.42 14.51 -0.14
N ILE A 111 29.10 15.50 0.45
CA ILE A 111 28.51 16.36 1.48
C ILE A 111 27.31 17.13 0.92
N PHE A 112 27.43 17.65 -0.30
CA PHE A 112 26.34 18.34 -0.99
C PHE A 112 25.11 17.44 -1.15
N GLU A 113 25.29 16.24 -1.70
CA GLU A 113 24.19 15.30 -1.91
C GLU A 113 23.50 14.91 -0.59
N ARG A 114 24.27 14.72 0.48
CA ARG A 114 23.71 14.44 1.82
C ARG A 114 22.87 15.60 2.36
N ILE A 115 23.28 16.84 2.12
CA ILE A 115 22.50 18.03 2.51
C ILE A 115 21.21 18.12 1.70
N CYS A 116 21.26 17.93 0.38
CA CYS A 116 20.07 17.91 -0.46
C CYS A 116 19.10 16.81 -0.02
N LYS A 117 19.62 15.60 0.25
CA LYS A 117 18.82 14.49 0.79
C LYS A 117 18.17 14.83 2.12
N ALA A 118 18.88 15.48 3.04
CA ALA A 118 18.32 15.92 4.30
C ALA A 118 17.17 16.94 4.11
N LEU A 119 17.31 17.86 3.15
CA LEU A 119 16.26 18.81 2.80
C LEU A 119 15.06 18.12 2.15
N GLN A 120 15.28 17.15 1.26
CA GLN A 120 14.19 16.34 0.67
C GLN A 120 13.44 15.52 1.72
N LEU A 121 14.16 14.96 2.71
CA LEU A 121 13.56 14.28 3.86
C LEU A 121 12.73 15.25 4.72
N ALA A 122 13.24 16.46 4.95
CA ALA A 122 12.48 17.50 5.65
C ALA A 122 11.19 17.86 4.90
N THR A 123 11.20 17.89 3.56
CA THR A 123 9.99 18.06 2.75
C THR A 123 9.00 16.91 2.98
N MET A 124 9.46 15.65 3.02
CA MET A 124 8.61 14.50 3.32
C MET A 124 8.00 14.57 4.73
N VAL A 125 8.74 15.04 5.74
CA VAL A 125 8.18 15.29 7.08
C VAL A 125 7.13 16.41 7.04
N GLY A 126 7.38 17.46 6.24
CA GLY A 126 6.41 18.52 6.00
C GLY A 126 5.10 18.03 5.38
N PHE A 127 5.15 17.06 4.46
CA PHE A 127 3.93 16.45 3.93
C PHE A 127 3.10 15.77 5.01
N ALA A 128 3.74 15.09 5.97
CA ALA A 128 3.05 14.37 7.03
C ALA A 128 2.25 15.32 7.92
N SER A 129 2.77 16.52 8.20
CA SER A 129 2.05 17.51 8.99
C SER A 129 0.84 18.06 8.25
N THR A 130 0.94 18.29 6.94
CA THR A 130 -0.19 18.81 6.13
C THR A 130 -1.25 17.76 5.82
N GLY A 131 -0.92 16.47 5.96
CA GLY A 131 -1.83 15.37 5.64
C GLY A 131 -3.14 15.43 6.41
N SER A 132 -3.11 15.83 7.70
CA SER A 132 -4.32 15.91 8.53
C SER A 132 -5.35 16.94 8.06
N GLY A 133 -4.92 17.95 7.31
CA GLY A 133 -5.77 19.02 6.77
C GLY A 133 -6.06 18.88 5.28
N PHE A 134 -5.60 17.82 4.60
CA PHE A 134 -5.81 17.68 3.17
C PHE A 134 -7.19 17.09 2.87
N ALA A 135 -8.00 17.82 2.11
CA ALA A 135 -9.32 17.38 1.64
C ALA A 135 -9.51 17.71 0.15
N THR A 136 -10.57 17.22 -0.50
CA THR A 136 -10.87 17.65 -1.87
C THR A 136 -11.48 19.04 -1.97
N GLN A 137 -12.07 19.55 -0.88
CA GLN A 137 -12.66 20.88 -0.83
C GLN A 137 -11.75 21.83 -0.05
N VAL A 138 -11.35 22.93 -0.68
CA VAL A 138 -10.57 23.98 -0.01
C VAL A 138 -11.54 24.87 0.78
N ARG A 139 -11.39 24.86 2.10
CA ARG A 139 -12.20 25.60 3.08
C ARG A 139 -11.30 26.41 4.01
N ASP A 140 -11.84 27.43 4.68
CA ASP A 140 -11.04 28.35 5.50
C ASP A 140 -10.26 27.66 6.64
N ASP A 141 -10.77 26.55 7.17
CA ASP A 141 -10.14 25.72 8.20
C ASP A 141 -8.93 24.94 7.68
N ASN A 142 -8.88 24.62 6.38
CA ASN A 142 -7.87 23.73 5.80
C ASN A 142 -6.91 24.40 4.81
N VAL A 143 -7.13 25.68 4.46
CA VAL A 143 -6.26 26.45 3.52
C VAL A 143 -4.79 26.38 3.92
N TRP A 144 -4.49 26.34 5.22
CA TRP A 144 -3.13 26.25 5.72
C TRP A 144 -2.38 25.02 5.18
N ALA A 145 -3.07 23.88 5.01
CA ALA A 145 -2.48 22.64 4.51
C ALA A 145 -2.08 22.78 3.03
N PHE A 146 -2.97 23.34 2.20
CA PHE A 146 -2.69 23.59 0.78
C PHE A 146 -1.57 24.62 0.56
N ARG A 147 -1.50 25.64 1.42
CA ARG A 147 -0.42 26.65 1.38
C ARG A 147 0.93 26.02 1.72
N SER A 148 0.98 25.24 2.81
CA SER A 148 2.18 24.52 3.21
C SER A 148 2.62 23.53 2.13
N LEU A 149 1.70 22.74 1.58
CA LEU A 149 1.96 21.83 0.45
C LEU A 149 2.53 22.55 -0.76
N SER A 150 2.00 23.71 -1.12
CA SER A 150 2.49 24.52 -2.25
C SER A 150 3.95 24.96 -2.04
N ILE A 151 4.30 25.43 -0.84
CA ILE A 151 5.69 25.82 -0.51
C ILE A 151 6.62 24.60 -0.46
N LEU A 152 6.17 23.48 0.09
CA LEU A 152 6.94 22.25 0.18
C LEU A 152 7.22 21.65 -1.21
N LEU A 153 6.23 21.69 -2.11
CA LEU A 153 6.41 21.30 -3.51
C LEU A 153 7.35 22.26 -4.24
N ALA A 154 7.17 23.58 -4.05
CA ALA A 154 8.06 24.59 -4.63
C ALA A 154 9.51 24.38 -4.20
N SER A 155 9.76 24.19 -2.90
CA SER A 155 11.10 23.97 -2.36
C SER A 155 11.74 22.68 -2.88
N SER A 156 10.96 21.58 -2.97
CA SER A 156 11.42 20.33 -3.57
C SER A 156 11.85 20.51 -5.04
N ARG A 157 11.06 21.24 -5.85
CA ARG A 157 11.38 21.44 -7.27
C ARG A 157 12.55 22.38 -7.50
N LEU A 158 12.67 23.43 -6.69
CA LEU A 158 13.84 24.31 -6.75
C LEU A 158 15.12 23.57 -6.34
N LEU A 159 15.05 22.72 -5.31
CA LEU A 159 16.17 21.89 -4.88
C LEU A 159 16.61 20.91 -5.98
N LEU A 160 15.66 20.20 -6.60
CA LEU A 160 15.93 19.37 -7.78
C LEU A 160 16.53 20.18 -8.92
N GLY A 161 16.04 21.41 -9.16
CA GLY A 161 16.62 22.34 -10.14
C GLY A 161 18.11 22.62 -9.88
N VAL A 162 18.52 22.80 -8.61
CA VAL A 162 19.92 22.98 -8.22
C VAL A 162 20.73 21.71 -8.46
N GLU A 163 20.22 20.56 -8.04
CA GLU A 163 20.86 19.25 -8.21
C GLU A 163 21.10 18.92 -9.70
N TYR A 164 20.08 19.07 -10.55
CA TYR A 164 20.19 18.89 -12.00
C TYR A 164 21.13 19.93 -12.64
N SER A 165 21.20 21.16 -12.10
CA SER A 165 22.14 22.18 -12.61
C SER A 165 23.59 21.77 -12.37
N ILE A 166 23.90 21.28 -11.17
CA ILE A 166 25.25 20.81 -10.83
C ILE A 166 25.62 19.60 -11.71
N ALA A 167 24.70 18.64 -11.87
CA ALA A 167 24.91 17.51 -12.77
C ALA A 167 25.15 17.98 -14.23
N ALA A 168 24.39 18.95 -14.71
CA ALA A 168 24.56 19.51 -16.06
C ALA A 168 25.92 20.19 -16.27
N ILE A 169 26.44 20.88 -15.25
CA ILE A 169 27.77 21.52 -15.28
C ILE A 169 28.88 20.45 -15.41
N PHE A 170 28.82 19.38 -14.63
CA PHE A 170 29.80 18.29 -14.74
C PHE A 170 29.76 17.60 -16.10
N LEU A 171 28.57 17.41 -16.67
CA LEU A 171 28.40 16.79 -17.98
C LEU A 171 28.74 17.74 -19.15
N TYR A 172 28.86 19.06 -18.93
CA TYR A 172 29.06 20.02 -20.01
C TYR A 172 30.37 19.80 -20.78
N SER A 173 31.46 19.52 -20.08
CA SER A 173 32.79 19.35 -20.71
C SER A 173 32.88 18.10 -21.59
N THR A 174 32.07 17.08 -21.28
CA THR A 174 32.29 15.71 -21.74
C THR A 174 31.11 15.19 -22.59
N MET A 175 29.88 15.58 -22.24
CA MET A 175 28.64 15.16 -22.90
C MET A 175 27.71 16.37 -23.15
N GLN A 176 28.13 17.27 -24.05
CA GLN A 176 27.42 18.54 -24.30
C GLN A 176 25.94 18.38 -24.64
N LEU A 177 25.57 17.37 -25.44
CA LEU A 177 24.16 17.12 -25.77
C LEU A 177 23.33 16.72 -24.55
N ALA A 178 23.88 15.87 -23.68
CA ALA A 178 23.22 15.45 -22.44
C ALA A 178 23.10 16.62 -21.45
N SER A 179 24.15 17.42 -21.31
CA SER A 179 24.13 18.64 -20.50
C SER A 179 23.06 19.63 -20.96
N LYS A 180 22.92 19.89 -22.27
CA LYS A 180 21.86 20.76 -22.82
C LYS A 180 20.45 20.23 -22.52
N ARG A 181 20.25 18.91 -22.54
CA ARG A 181 18.96 18.27 -22.23
C ARG A 181 18.63 18.32 -20.75
N LEU A 182 19.63 18.18 -19.88
CA LEU A 182 19.48 18.38 -18.44
C LEU A 182 19.15 19.84 -18.10
N LEU A 183 19.74 20.81 -18.80
CA LEU A 183 19.39 22.23 -18.63
C LEU A 183 17.91 22.51 -18.95
N TRP A 184 17.34 21.85 -19.96
CA TRP A 184 15.90 21.93 -20.22
C TRP A 184 15.06 21.39 -19.05
N ILE A 185 15.50 20.29 -18.43
CA ILE A 185 14.87 19.75 -17.22
C ILE A 185 14.95 20.75 -16.05
N VAL A 186 16.09 21.43 -15.88
CA VAL A 186 16.27 22.50 -14.88
C VAL A 186 15.26 23.63 -15.11
N VAL A 187 15.12 24.12 -16.35
CA VAL A 187 14.16 25.19 -16.67
C VAL A 187 12.74 24.77 -16.31
N VAL A 188 12.37 23.51 -16.56
CA VAL A 188 11.04 22.99 -16.20
C VAL A 188 10.87 22.96 -14.69
N PHE A 189 11.82 22.45 -13.91
CA PHE A 189 11.71 22.41 -12.45
C PHE A 189 11.69 23.81 -11.80
N ILE A 190 12.46 24.77 -12.33
CA ILE A 190 12.37 26.16 -11.88
C ILE A 190 10.98 26.73 -12.21
N GLY A 191 10.49 26.49 -13.43
CA GLY A 191 9.16 26.94 -13.86
C GLY A 191 8.03 26.34 -13.01
N THR A 192 8.08 25.05 -12.71
CA THR A 192 7.07 24.41 -11.85
C THR A 192 7.23 24.83 -10.40
N GLY A 193 8.46 25.03 -9.90
CA GLY A 193 8.73 25.60 -8.58
C GLY A 193 8.12 26.99 -8.40
N VAL A 194 8.30 27.88 -9.38
CA VAL A 194 7.67 29.21 -9.40
C VAL A 194 6.14 29.09 -9.50
N THR A 195 5.62 28.14 -10.27
CA THR A 195 4.17 27.92 -10.39
C THR A 195 3.57 27.48 -9.05
N TYR A 196 4.22 26.56 -8.32
CA TYR A 196 3.79 26.16 -6.96
C TYR A 196 3.87 27.32 -5.98
N ALA A 197 4.92 28.15 -6.03
CA ALA A 197 4.99 29.38 -5.24
C ALA A 197 3.88 30.38 -5.61
N GLY A 198 3.50 30.47 -6.88
CA GLY A 198 2.34 31.24 -7.33
C GLY A 198 1.03 30.73 -6.73
N LEU A 199 0.83 29.41 -6.71
CA LEU A 199 -0.36 28.78 -6.11
C LEU A 199 -0.50 29.10 -4.62
N TYR A 200 0.61 29.25 -3.89
CA TYR A 200 0.56 29.73 -2.49
C TYR A 200 -0.13 31.09 -2.35
N PHE A 201 0.13 32.03 -3.26
CA PHE A 201 -0.55 33.34 -3.26
C PHE A 201 -2.00 33.24 -3.72
N VAL A 202 -2.30 32.35 -4.67
CA VAL A 202 -3.68 32.10 -5.12
C VAL A 202 -4.55 31.60 -3.96
N PHE A 203 -4.04 30.69 -3.14
CA PHE A 203 -4.74 30.23 -1.93
C PHE A 203 -4.89 31.33 -0.86
N ASN A 204 -4.09 32.40 -0.92
CA ASN A 204 -4.15 33.52 0.03
C ASN A 204 -5.21 34.58 -0.32
N ASN A 205 -5.51 34.80 -1.61
CA ASN A 205 -6.49 35.80 -2.03
C ASN A 205 -7.93 35.44 -1.61
N ASN A 206 -8.76 36.49 -1.46
CA ASN A 206 -10.13 36.47 -0.92
C ASN A 206 -10.98 35.29 -1.44
N THR A 207 -11.87 34.82 -0.56
CA THR A 207 -12.73 33.63 -0.68
C THR A 207 -13.42 33.48 -2.04
N ASP A 208 -13.82 34.58 -2.69
CA ASP A 208 -14.57 34.56 -3.95
C ASP A 208 -13.76 34.12 -5.19
N THR A 209 -12.42 34.13 -5.11
CA THR A 209 -11.56 33.71 -6.23
C THR A 209 -11.00 32.29 -6.07
N ARG A 210 -11.28 31.63 -4.94
CA ARG A 210 -10.84 30.27 -4.67
C ARG A 210 -11.76 29.29 -5.37
N GLY A 211 -11.40 28.87 -6.57
CA GLY A 211 -12.06 27.71 -7.17
C GLY A 211 -11.87 26.49 -6.26
N GLU A 212 -12.96 25.82 -5.88
CA GLU A 212 -12.96 24.65 -4.98
C GLU A 212 -11.98 23.55 -5.45
N TYR A 213 -11.73 23.48 -6.76
CA TYR A 213 -10.89 22.47 -7.41
C TYR A 213 -9.52 22.99 -7.87
N VAL A 214 -9.06 24.17 -7.43
CA VAL A 214 -7.76 24.74 -7.88
C VAL A 214 -6.60 23.78 -7.59
N TRP A 215 -6.67 23.00 -6.52
CA TRP A 215 -5.67 21.97 -6.17
C TRP A 215 -5.47 20.89 -7.25
N THR A 216 -6.49 20.62 -8.09
CA THR A 216 -6.38 19.65 -9.20
C THR A 216 -5.33 20.05 -10.23
N SER A 217 -4.96 21.34 -10.28
CA SER A 217 -3.87 21.84 -11.12
C SER A 217 -2.54 21.17 -10.83
N TRP A 218 -2.31 20.67 -9.60
CA TRP A 218 -1.08 19.95 -9.25
C TRP A 218 -0.90 18.68 -10.06
N PHE A 219 -1.96 17.94 -10.36
CA PHE A 219 -1.86 16.73 -11.19
C PHE A 219 -1.41 17.03 -12.61
N LEU A 220 -1.89 18.14 -13.18
CA LEU A 220 -1.44 18.58 -14.49
C LEU A 220 0.05 18.91 -14.47
N ILE A 221 0.52 19.60 -13.42
CA ILE A 221 1.94 19.91 -13.25
C ILE A 221 2.76 18.62 -13.10
N PHE A 222 2.34 17.68 -12.25
CA PHE A 222 3.02 16.38 -12.07
C PHE A 222 3.11 15.58 -13.37
N ALA A 223 2.03 15.56 -14.16
CA ALA A 223 2.00 14.91 -15.46
C ALA A 223 3.01 15.55 -16.42
N ILE A 224 3.04 16.89 -16.51
CA ILE A 224 3.99 17.63 -17.34
C ILE A 224 5.43 17.35 -16.91
N GLU A 225 5.74 17.46 -15.61
CA GLU A 225 7.07 17.18 -15.06
C GLU A 225 7.54 15.78 -15.45
N THR A 226 6.70 14.78 -15.21
CA THR A 226 7.01 13.37 -15.46
C THR A 226 7.22 13.11 -16.95
N LEU A 227 6.33 13.61 -17.82
CA LEU A 227 6.46 13.45 -19.26
C LEU A 227 7.72 14.10 -19.80
N VAL A 228 8.04 15.32 -19.35
CA VAL A 228 9.24 16.04 -19.79
C VAL A 228 10.50 15.32 -19.35
N VAL A 229 10.63 14.96 -18.06
CA VAL A 229 11.82 14.27 -17.53
C VAL A 229 12.02 12.92 -18.21
N MET A 230 10.95 12.12 -18.34
CA MET A 230 11.03 10.80 -18.98
C MET A 230 11.36 10.89 -20.48
N THR A 231 10.73 11.81 -21.21
CA THR A 231 10.94 11.96 -22.66
C THR A 231 12.31 12.53 -22.98
N MET A 232 12.77 13.53 -22.22
CA MET A 232 14.10 14.13 -22.44
C MET A 232 15.22 13.16 -22.10
N SER A 233 15.06 12.38 -21.02
CA SER A 233 16.02 11.37 -20.60
C SER A 233 16.14 10.21 -21.61
N SER A 234 15.00 9.66 -22.04
CA SER A 234 14.95 8.52 -22.97
C SER A 234 15.50 8.83 -24.37
N ARG A 235 15.29 10.05 -24.87
CA ARG A 235 15.78 10.46 -26.21
C ARG A 235 17.27 10.79 -26.25
N THR A 236 17.95 10.80 -25.10
CA THR A 236 19.32 11.25 -24.99
C THR A 236 20.24 10.08 -24.68
N SER A 237 21.14 9.77 -25.62
CA SER A 237 22.12 8.70 -25.43
C SER A 237 23.01 8.95 -24.21
N GLY A 238 23.18 7.91 -23.37
CA GLY A 238 24.04 7.93 -22.19
C GLY A 238 23.38 8.32 -20.85
N ILE A 239 22.21 8.98 -20.86
CA ILE A 239 21.46 9.36 -19.64
C ILE A 239 20.12 8.64 -19.47
N GLY A 240 19.83 7.66 -20.33
CA GLY A 240 18.60 6.86 -20.29
C GLY A 240 18.49 5.98 -19.03
N PHE A 241 17.31 5.39 -18.84
CA PHE A 241 16.97 4.58 -17.66
C PHE A 241 17.25 3.08 -17.82
N GLU A 242 17.59 2.61 -19.02
CA GLU A 242 17.65 1.17 -19.34
C GLU A 242 18.69 0.39 -18.52
N ASP A 243 19.76 1.06 -18.12
CA ASP A 243 20.87 0.49 -17.36
C ASP A 243 20.91 0.97 -15.89
N THR A 244 19.84 1.59 -15.40
CA THR A 244 19.74 1.99 -14.00
C THR A 244 18.91 0.98 -13.20
N HIS A 245 19.05 1.00 -11.88
CA HIS A 245 18.25 0.18 -10.97
C HIS A 245 16.82 0.73 -10.75
N LEU A 246 16.24 1.44 -11.73
CA LEU A 246 14.86 1.98 -11.67
C LEU A 246 13.83 0.88 -11.41
N ASN A 247 13.94 -0.25 -12.11
CA ASN A 247 13.02 -1.37 -11.94
C ASN A 247 13.12 -1.95 -10.52
N VAL A 248 14.34 -2.01 -9.97
CA VAL A 248 14.57 -2.44 -8.58
C VAL A 248 13.90 -1.48 -7.62
N ARG A 249 14.06 -0.16 -7.79
CA ARG A 249 13.39 0.84 -6.95
C ARG A 249 11.86 0.78 -7.03
N MET A 250 11.31 0.58 -8.22
CA MET A 250 9.85 0.41 -8.39
C MET A 250 9.37 -0.82 -7.62
N GLY A 251 10.05 -1.96 -7.78
CA GLY A 251 9.72 -3.17 -7.06
C GLY A 251 9.90 -3.06 -5.54
N LEU A 252 10.93 -2.36 -5.06
CA LEU A 252 11.14 -2.10 -3.63
C LEU A 252 10.04 -1.20 -3.05
N LEU A 253 9.65 -0.14 -3.77
CA LEU A 253 8.53 0.70 -3.36
C LEU A 253 7.23 -0.11 -3.31
N THR A 254 6.98 -0.97 -4.30
CA THR A 254 5.83 -1.91 -4.27
C THR A 254 5.88 -2.81 -3.04
N LEU A 255 7.05 -3.36 -2.68
CA LEU A 255 7.21 -4.18 -1.46
C LEU A 255 6.82 -3.40 -0.20
N ILE A 256 7.31 -2.17 -0.10
CA ILE A 256 7.07 -1.29 1.04
C ILE A 256 5.58 -0.96 1.16
N ILE A 257 4.91 -0.71 0.03
CA ILE A 257 3.46 -0.47 -0.01
C ILE A 257 2.66 -1.73 0.35
N ILE A 258 3.07 -2.91 -0.12
CA ILE A 258 2.47 -4.17 0.35
C ILE A 258 2.69 -4.35 1.86
N GLY A 259 3.83 -3.90 2.38
CA GLY A 259 4.14 -3.87 3.82
C GLY A 259 3.20 -2.99 4.63
N GLU A 260 2.67 -1.91 4.06
CA GLU A 260 1.60 -1.11 4.68
C GLU A 260 0.35 -1.97 4.92
N GLY A 261 -0.04 -2.80 3.95
CA GLY A 261 -1.16 -3.73 4.16
C GLY A 261 -0.91 -4.77 5.25
N VAL A 262 0.35 -5.18 5.46
CA VAL A 262 0.71 -6.04 6.60
C VAL A 262 0.49 -5.30 7.92
N ILE A 263 0.80 -4.00 7.99
CA ILE A 263 0.50 -3.17 9.17
C ILE A 263 -1.01 -3.11 9.40
N SER A 264 -1.82 -2.91 8.36
CA SER A 264 -3.28 -2.93 8.43
C SER A 264 -3.82 -4.29 8.94
N VAL A 265 -3.22 -5.42 8.54
CA VAL A 265 -3.55 -6.74 9.12
C VAL A 265 -3.19 -6.82 10.61
N THR A 266 -2.02 -6.33 11.02
CA THR A 266 -1.67 -6.37 12.45
C THR A 266 -2.60 -5.50 13.30
N ARG A 267 -3.07 -4.36 12.77
CA ARG A 267 -4.11 -3.54 13.42
C ARG A 267 -5.43 -4.31 13.51
N LEU A 268 -5.84 -4.97 12.44
CA LEU A 268 -7.04 -5.81 12.40
C LEU A 268 -6.96 -6.92 13.47
N VAL A 269 -5.82 -7.61 13.61
CA VAL A 269 -5.62 -8.64 14.64
C VAL A 269 -5.80 -8.05 16.04
N ASN A 270 -5.17 -6.91 16.33
CA ASN A 270 -5.29 -6.25 17.63
C ASN A 270 -6.74 -5.83 17.93
N GLN A 271 -7.46 -5.32 16.93
CA GLN A 271 -8.85 -4.86 17.08
C GLN A 271 -9.87 -6.00 17.19
N THR A 272 -9.63 -7.15 16.55
CA THR A 272 -10.60 -8.25 16.49
C THR A 272 -10.39 -9.29 17.58
N VAL A 273 -9.14 -9.60 17.94
CA VAL A 273 -8.79 -10.59 18.99
C VAL A 273 -8.87 -9.95 20.38
N GLY A 274 -8.33 -8.73 20.52
CA GLY A 274 -8.36 -7.95 21.76
C GLY A 274 -7.99 -8.74 23.01
N SER A 275 -8.64 -8.39 24.13
CA SER A 275 -8.56 -9.11 25.40
C SER A 275 -9.34 -10.43 25.44
N SER A 276 -10.24 -10.64 24.47
CA SER A 276 -11.18 -11.79 24.44
C SER A 276 -10.60 -13.08 23.85
N GLY A 277 -9.49 -12.97 23.11
CA GLY A 277 -8.84 -14.11 22.45
C GLY A 277 -9.42 -14.44 21.07
N TRP A 278 -8.97 -15.55 20.48
CA TRP A 278 -9.31 -15.91 19.10
C TRP A 278 -10.68 -16.58 18.99
N SER A 279 -11.56 -16.01 18.16
CA SER A 279 -12.76 -16.69 17.69
C SER A 279 -12.50 -17.43 16.37
N LYS A 280 -13.29 -18.48 16.09
CA LYS A 280 -13.22 -19.21 14.81
C LYS A 280 -13.42 -18.29 13.61
N TRP A 281 -14.31 -17.31 13.73
CA TRP A 281 -14.64 -16.40 12.63
C TRP A 281 -13.61 -15.28 12.45
N SER A 282 -13.12 -14.70 13.54
CA SER A 282 -12.04 -13.71 13.49
C SER A 282 -10.78 -14.33 12.87
N PHE A 283 -10.48 -15.59 13.18
CA PHE A 283 -9.42 -16.35 12.50
C PHE A 283 -9.64 -16.44 10.98
N VAL A 284 -10.84 -16.80 10.53
CA VAL A 284 -11.16 -16.92 9.09
C VAL A 284 -11.03 -15.58 8.37
N HIS A 285 -11.49 -14.48 8.96
CA HIS A 285 -11.38 -13.14 8.36
C HIS A 285 -9.92 -12.69 8.23
N ILE A 286 -9.14 -12.83 9.32
CA ILE A 286 -7.71 -12.48 9.32
C ILE A 286 -6.93 -13.34 8.33
N LEU A 287 -7.22 -14.65 8.28
CA LEU A 287 -6.61 -15.56 7.31
C LEU A 287 -6.91 -15.14 5.88
N GLY A 288 -8.15 -14.73 5.59
CA GLY A 288 -8.56 -14.24 4.28
C GLY A 288 -7.77 -13.01 3.84
N VAL A 289 -7.68 -11.98 4.68
CA VAL A 289 -6.92 -10.76 4.36
C VAL A 289 -5.42 -11.06 4.21
N THR A 290 -4.84 -11.84 5.16
CA THR A 290 -3.41 -12.21 5.13
C THR A 290 -3.06 -13.01 3.88
N THR A 291 -3.90 -13.97 3.49
CA THR A 291 -3.72 -14.75 2.26
C THR A 291 -3.83 -13.85 1.03
N GLY A 292 -4.71 -12.86 1.04
CA GLY A 292 -4.85 -11.89 -0.04
C GLY A 292 -3.58 -11.08 -0.27
N ILE A 293 -2.98 -10.55 0.81
CA ILE A 293 -1.71 -9.82 0.74
C ILE A 293 -0.59 -10.73 0.22
N TYR A 294 -0.50 -11.96 0.73
CA TYR A 294 0.52 -12.93 0.30
C TYR A 294 0.40 -13.27 -1.20
N LEU A 295 -0.81 -13.58 -1.67
CA LEU A 295 -1.04 -13.90 -3.09
C LEU A 295 -0.84 -12.67 -3.99
N LEU A 296 -1.13 -11.47 -3.50
CA LEU A 296 -0.88 -10.22 -4.22
C LEU A 296 0.62 -9.98 -4.39
N TRP A 297 1.39 -10.13 -3.31
CA TRP A 297 2.86 -10.12 -3.35
C TRP A 297 3.39 -11.14 -4.37
N GLN A 298 2.93 -12.39 -4.28
CA GLN A 298 3.37 -13.45 -5.18
C GLN A 298 3.00 -13.13 -6.65
N SER A 299 1.80 -12.62 -6.90
CA SER A 299 1.33 -12.26 -8.24
C SER A 299 2.17 -11.18 -8.91
N TYR A 300 2.67 -10.20 -8.15
CA TYR A 300 3.52 -9.14 -8.67
C TYR A 300 4.96 -9.63 -8.91
N TYR A 301 5.57 -10.30 -7.93
CA TYR A 301 6.97 -10.74 -8.05
C TYR A 301 7.17 -11.90 -9.03
N ASP A 302 6.16 -12.76 -9.24
CA ASP A 302 6.22 -13.79 -10.29
C ASP A 302 6.21 -13.16 -11.71
N ILE A 303 5.66 -11.95 -11.86
CA ILE A 303 5.63 -11.19 -13.13
C ILE A 303 6.89 -10.33 -13.31
N SER A 304 7.61 -10.02 -12.22
CA SER A 304 8.74 -9.10 -12.24
C SER A 304 9.78 -9.46 -13.33
N PRO A 305 10.24 -8.47 -14.11
CA PRO A 305 11.08 -8.70 -15.28
C PRO A 305 12.40 -9.39 -14.95
N ARG A 306 12.73 -10.43 -15.72
CA ARG A 306 14.03 -11.11 -15.69
C ARG A 306 15.01 -10.60 -16.76
N MET A 307 14.54 -9.71 -17.64
CA MET A 307 15.30 -9.17 -18.77
C MET A 307 15.24 -7.64 -18.78
N LYS A 308 16.22 -7.00 -19.42
CA LYS A 308 16.22 -5.54 -19.63
C LYS A 308 15.05 -5.15 -20.54
N TYR A 309 14.29 -4.14 -20.12
CA TYR A 309 13.26 -3.54 -20.97
C TYR A 309 13.88 -2.67 -22.05
N GLY A 310 13.24 -2.57 -23.21
CA GLY A 310 13.49 -1.47 -24.13
C GLY A 310 12.89 -0.15 -23.61
N ILE A 311 13.44 0.97 -24.09
CA ILE A 311 13.07 2.36 -23.72
C ILE A 311 11.57 2.56 -23.47
N THR A 312 10.72 2.19 -24.43
CA THR A 312 9.26 2.43 -24.36
C THR A 312 8.59 1.58 -23.30
N ASN A 313 8.96 0.29 -23.22
CA ASN A 313 8.37 -0.62 -22.23
C ASN A 313 8.74 -0.21 -20.81
N GLN A 314 9.95 0.29 -20.60
CA GLN A 314 10.38 0.79 -19.29
C GLN A 314 9.60 2.03 -18.85
N GLN A 315 9.29 2.94 -19.78
CA GLN A 315 8.46 4.11 -19.48
C GLN A 315 7.04 3.71 -19.12
N ILE A 316 6.40 2.86 -19.95
CA ILE A 316 5.05 2.37 -19.67
C ILE A 316 5.03 1.63 -18.33
N TRP A 317 6.01 0.74 -18.09
CA TRP A 317 6.18 0.04 -16.82
C TRP A 317 6.21 1.02 -15.64
N THR A 318 7.06 2.04 -15.70
CA THR A 318 7.20 3.04 -14.64
C THR A 318 5.91 3.83 -14.40
N GLN A 319 5.24 4.28 -15.46
CA GLN A 319 3.98 5.03 -15.32
C GLN A 319 2.85 4.17 -14.76
N LEU A 320 2.81 2.89 -15.13
CA LEU A 320 1.78 1.95 -14.69
C LEU A 320 1.92 1.58 -13.20
N HIS A 321 3.09 1.79 -12.58
CA HIS A 321 3.26 1.59 -11.13
C HIS A 321 2.44 2.59 -10.31
N PHE A 322 2.23 3.81 -10.80
CA PHE A 322 1.40 4.78 -10.07
C PHE A 322 -0.03 4.28 -9.86
N PRO A 323 -0.84 4.01 -10.91
CA PRO A 323 -2.18 3.50 -10.72
C PRO A 323 -2.17 2.13 -10.02
N PHE A 324 -1.15 1.30 -10.23
CA PHE A 324 -1.02 0.04 -9.49
C PHE A 324 -0.88 0.26 -7.98
N HIS A 325 0.02 1.14 -7.56
CA HIS A 325 0.23 1.48 -6.14
C HIS A 325 -1.04 2.07 -5.52
N VAL A 326 -1.76 2.93 -6.24
CA VAL A 326 -3.07 3.43 -5.81
C VAL A 326 -4.02 2.25 -5.59
N MET A 327 -4.14 1.32 -6.55
CA MET A 327 -5.00 0.14 -6.39
C MET A 327 -4.57 -0.75 -5.21
N LEU A 328 -3.27 -0.98 -4.99
CA LEU A 328 -2.78 -1.82 -3.90
C LEU A 328 -3.20 -1.29 -2.53
N VAL A 329 -2.99 0.00 -2.31
CA VAL A 329 -3.30 0.65 -1.03
C VAL A 329 -4.81 0.68 -0.80
N LEU A 330 -5.57 1.06 -1.83
CA LEU A 330 -7.03 1.08 -1.77
C LEU A 330 -7.62 -0.33 -1.49
N LEU A 331 -7.07 -1.35 -2.13
CA LEU A 331 -7.48 -2.74 -1.93
C LEU A 331 -7.16 -3.22 -0.51
N SER A 332 -5.99 -2.86 0.02
CA SER A 332 -5.57 -3.16 1.39
C SER A 332 -6.56 -2.58 2.40
N GLU A 333 -6.82 -1.27 2.33
CA GLU A 333 -7.76 -0.58 3.22
C GLU A 333 -9.19 -1.09 3.06
N GLY A 334 -9.63 -1.32 1.82
CA GLY A 334 -10.95 -1.91 1.56
C GLY A 334 -11.11 -3.30 2.20
N SER A 335 -10.06 -4.13 2.15
CA SER A 335 -10.08 -5.47 2.77
C SER A 335 -10.15 -5.41 4.30
N GLN A 336 -9.46 -4.45 4.92
CA GLN A 336 -9.51 -4.22 6.37
C GLN A 336 -10.91 -3.78 6.81
N ILE A 337 -11.49 -2.79 6.14
CA ILE A 337 -12.83 -2.27 6.48
C ILE A 337 -13.89 -3.38 6.34
N LEU A 338 -13.82 -4.19 5.27
CA LEU A 338 -14.73 -5.32 5.08
C LEU A 338 -14.57 -6.37 6.19
N ALA A 339 -13.34 -6.72 6.56
CA ALA A 339 -13.08 -7.71 7.61
C ALA A 339 -13.55 -7.23 9.00
N LEU A 340 -13.29 -5.97 9.34
CA LEU A 340 -13.79 -5.34 10.58
C LEU A 340 -15.32 -5.34 10.61
N THR A 341 -15.95 -5.04 9.49
CA THR A 341 -17.41 -4.95 9.45
C THR A 341 -18.09 -6.32 9.58
N LEU A 342 -17.48 -7.36 9.02
CA LEU A 342 -17.92 -8.74 9.23
C LEU A 342 -17.76 -9.16 10.70
N ASP A 343 -16.65 -8.80 11.35
CA ASP A 343 -16.44 -9.08 12.78
C ASP A 343 -17.50 -8.39 13.66
N ILE A 344 -17.82 -7.11 13.39
CA ILE A 344 -18.89 -6.40 14.08
C ILE A 344 -20.25 -7.05 13.85
N SER A 345 -20.56 -7.41 12.60
CA SER A 345 -21.83 -8.07 12.27
C SER A 345 -22.01 -9.36 13.07
N LEU A 346 -20.93 -10.11 13.30
CA LEU A 346 -20.94 -11.30 14.14
C LEU A 346 -21.11 -10.95 15.63
N LYS A 347 -20.41 -9.94 16.15
CA LYS A 347 -20.56 -9.47 17.53
C LYS A 347 -22.00 -9.02 17.81
N LEU A 348 -22.59 -8.23 16.91
CA LEU A 348 -23.99 -7.77 17.01
C LEU A 348 -24.98 -8.92 16.90
N ARG A 349 -24.72 -9.91 16.04
CA ARG A 349 -25.56 -11.12 15.97
C ARG A 349 -25.52 -11.92 17.28
N HIS A 350 -24.33 -12.11 17.87
CA HIS A 350 -24.21 -12.75 19.17
C HIS A 350 -24.96 -11.97 20.26
N LEU A 351 -24.86 -10.64 20.28
CA LEU A 351 -25.64 -9.82 21.20
C LEU A 351 -27.15 -10.02 21.00
N SER A 352 -27.62 -10.04 19.75
CA SER A 352 -29.03 -10.25 19.44
C SER A 352 -29.51 -11.62 19.94
N ASP A 353 -28.70 -12.66 19.75
CA ASP A 353 -29.02 -14.00 20.24
C ASP A 353 -29.06 -14.06 21.77
N ARG A 354 -28.20 -13.30 22.47
CA ARG A 354 -28.22 -13.19 23.94
C ARG A 354 -29.40 -12.39 24.48
N ILE A 355 -29.79 -11.33 23.78
CA ILE A 355 -31.01 -10.56 24.08
C ILE A 355 -32.23 -11.48 23.94
N LEU A 356 -32.31 -12.27 22.87
CA LEU A 356 -33.41 -13.22 22.67
C LEU A 356 -33.41 -14.31 23.75
N PHE A 357 -32.23 -14.88 24.06
CA PHE A 357 -32.06 -15.90 25.10
C PHE A 357 -32.58 -15.44 26.47
N ALA A 358 -32.45 -14.15 26.81
CA ALA A 358 -32.90 -13.62 28.09
C ALA A 358 -34.41 -13.79 28.34
N CYS A 359 -35.23 -13.93 27.29
CA CYS A 359 -36.68 -14.03 27.39
C CYS A 359 -37.28 -15.31 26.78
N VAL A 360 -36.46 -16.27 26.33
CA VAL A 360 -36.94 -17.53 25.73
C VAL A 360 -36.93 -18.67 26.77
N PRO A 361 -37.97 -19.53 26.83
CA PRO A 361 -38.01 -20.65 27.77
C PRO A 361 -36.92 -21.72 27.55
N PRO A 362 -36.33 -22.30 28.61
CA PRO A 362 -36.52 -21.96 30.02
C PRO A 362 -35.89 -20.61 30.37
N ILE A 363 -36.69 -19.70 30.94
CA ILE A 363 -36.27 -18.32 31.21
C ILE A 363 -35.18 -18.35 32.30
N PRO A 364 -33.98 -17.79 32.04
CA PRO A 364 -32.90 -17.74 33.02
C PRO A 364 -33.22 -16.81 34.19
N ASP A 365 -32.46 -16.93 35.28
CA ASP A 365 -32.51 -15.96 36.38
C ASP A 365 -32.21 -14.54 35.85
N PRO A 366 -32.98 -13.49 36.25
CA PRO A 366 -32.81 -12.14 35.74
C PRO A 366 -31.39 -11.57 35.94
N HIS A 367 -30.76 -11.81 37.09
CA HIS A 367 -29.40 -11.33 37.34
C HIS A 367 -28.39 -12.05 36.45
N PHE A 368 -28.53 -13.38 36.32
CA PHE A 368 -27.70 -14.16 35.40
C PHE A 368 -27.85 -13.69 33.95
N ALA A 369 -29.07 -13.41 33.48
CA ALA A 369 -29.32 -12.94 32.12
C ALA A 369 -28.66 -11.58 31.85
N ILE A 370 -28.74 -10.65 32.81
CA ILE A 370 -28.11 -9.33 32.70
C ILE A 370 -26.59 -9.43 32.78
N ASP A 371 -26.05 -10.31 33.63
CA ASP A 371 -24.62 -10.56 33.70
C ASP A 371 -24.09 -11.16 32.38
N VAL A 372 -24.87 -12.04 31.73
CA VAL A 372 -24.56 -12.54 30.39
C VAL A 372 -24.59 -11.42 29.34
N LEU A 373 -25.56 -10.51 29.38
CA LEU A 373 -25.59 -9.35 28.47
C LEU A 373 -24.41 -8.40 28.71
N ASN A 374 -24.12 -8.07 29.97
CA ASN A 374 -23.03 -7.18 30.35
C ASN A 374 -21.68 -7.80 29.97
N SER A 375 -21.44 -9.08 30.30
CA SER A 375 -20.22 -9.79 29.89
C SER A 375 -20.09 -9.89 28.37
N THR A 376 -21.19 -10.09 27.64
CA THR A 376 -21.18 -10.09 26.17
C THR A 376 -20.73 -8.74 25.61
N ILE A 377 -21.22 -7.63 26.16
CA ILE A 377 -20.81 -6.26 25.76
C ILE A 377 -19.36 -5.99 26.15
N LEU A 378 -18.94 -6.40 27.35
CA LEU A 378 -17.55 -6.26 27.81
C LEU A 378 -16.57 -7.06 26.93
N HIS A 379 -16.97 -8.26 26.48
CA HIS A 379 -16.15 -9.08 25.58
C HIS A 379 -16.00 -8.51 24.16
N MET A 380 -16.74 -7.46 23.80
CA MET A 380 -16.56 -6.78 22.52
C MET A 380 -15.38 -5.81 22.51
N ASP A 381 -14.77 -5.52 23.68
CA ASP A 381 -13.58 -4.68 23.85
C ASP A 381 -13.71 -3.29 23.21
N ILE A 382 -14.84 -2.63 23.47
CA ILE A 382 -15.19 -1.34 22.87
C ILE A 382 -14.33 -0.22 23.47
N ASP A 383 -13.50 0.41 22.64
CA ASP A 383 -12.71 1.58 23.01
C ASP A 383 -13.56 2.86 22.98
N TYR A 384 -14.15 3.22 24.12
CA TYR A 384 -14.96 4.42 24.28
C TYR A 384 -14.15 5.73 24.28
N THR A 385 -12.81 5.68 24.29
CA THR A 385 -11.97 6.90 24.27
C THR A 385 -11.95 7.57 22.90
N LYS A 386 -12.21 6.79 21.84
CA LYS A 386 -12.32 7.27 20.45
C LYS A 386 -13.70 7.83 20.10
N GLY A 387 -14.61 7.87 21.06
CA GLY A 387 -15.97 8.38 20.94
C GLY A 387 -17.01 7.38 21.45
N GLY A 388 -18.28 7.80 21.48
CA GLY A 388 -19.36 6.96 22.00
C GLY A 388 -19.49 6.95 23.53
N LEU A 389 -18.90 7.92 24.23
CA LEU A 389 -19.07 8.12 25.69
C LEU A 389 -20.54 8.29 26.10
N GLU A 390 -21.34 8.95 25.28
CA GLU A 390 -22.78 9.10 25.51
C GLU A 390 -23.50 7.76 25.38
N ALA A 391 -23.23 7.03 24.30
CA ALA A 391 -23.75 5.67 24.09
C ALA A 391 -23.31 4.71 25.22
N GLN A 392 -22.08 4.85 25.75
CA GLN A 392 -21.62 4.11 26.92
C GLN A 392 -22.50 4.37 28.14
N ARG A 393 -22.79 5.65 28.44
CA ARG A 393 -23.67 6.01 29.55
C ARG A 393 -25.06 5.42 29.34
N CYS A 394 -25.62 5.53 28.12
CA CYS A 394 -26.92 4.94 27.80
C CYS A 394 -26.94 3.40 27.99
N ILE A 395 -25.90 2.68 27.55
CA ILE A 395 -25.77 1.22 27.76
C ILE A 395 -25.78 0.90 29.25
N GLN A 396 -24.97 1.61 30.04
CA GLN A 396 -24.89 1.40 31.49
C GLN A 396 -26.21 1.71 32.19
N THR A 397 -26.89 2.80 31.82
CA THR A 397 -28.21 3.13 32.35
C THR A 397 -29.23 2.05 32.02
N ILE A 398 -29.29 1.56 30.78
CA ILE A 398 -30.21 0.48 30.38
C ILE A 398 -29.94 -0.80 31.18
N LEU A 399 -28.67 -1.22 31.32
CA LEU A 399 -28.31 -2.42 32.07
C LEU A 399 -28.62 -2.31 33.56
N GLN A 400 -28.40 -1.13 34.14
CA GLN A 400 -28.69 -0.86 35.55
C GLN A 400 -30.20 -0.86 35.81
N ASP A 401 -30.98 -0.18 34.96
CA ASP A 401 -32.44 -0.18 35.03
C ASP A 401 -33.02 -1.60 34.94
N LEU A 402 -32.46 -2.46 34.08
CA LEU A 402 -32.89 -3.86 33.98
C LEU A 402 -32.57 -4.65 35.25
N ARG A 403 -31.44 -4.34 35.92
CA ARG A 403 -31.00 -5.01 37.15
C ARG A 403 -31.83 -4.63 38.36
N ASP A 404 -32.30 -3.38 38.41
CA ASP A 404 -33.09 -2.86 39.53
C ASP A 404 -34.55 -3.35 39.51
N ASN A 405 -34.98 -4.04 38.44
CA ASN A 405 -36.35 -4.53 38.27
C ASN A 405 -36.43 -6.07 38.29
N PRO A 406 -37.28 -6.67 39.15
CA PRO A 406 -37.31 -8.13 39.36
C PRO A 406 -37.96 -8.94 38.21
N ARG A 407 -38.59 -8.28 37.23
CA ARG A 407 -39.26 -8.94 36.10
C ARG A 407 -38.65 -8.50 34.77
N LEU A 408 -37.73 -9.30 34.26
CA LEU A 408 -37.02 -9.00 33.01
C LEU A 408 -37.94 -9.05 31.77
N CYS A 409 -38.83 -10.05 31.67
CA CYS A 409 -39.64 -10.31 30.47
C CYS A 409 -41.16 -10.46 30.78
N PRO A 410 -41.86 -9.41 31.23
CA PRO A 410 -43.30 -9.46 31.43
C PRO A 410 -44.06 -9.39 30.11
N SER A 411 -45.19 -10.10 30.03
CA SER A 411 -46.18 -10.06 28.94
C SER A 411 -46.87 -8.68 28.77
N ILE A 412 -46.64 -7.74 29.68
CA ILE A 412 -47.28 -6.44 29.76
C ILE A 412 -46.16 -5.41 29.92
N ASN A 413 -46.22 -4.32 29.13
CA ASN A 413 -45.28 -3.19 29.13
C ASN A 413 -45.16 -2.52 30.52
N GLY A 414 -44.49 -3.18 31.45
CA GLY A 414 -44.18 -2.66 32.78
C GLY A 414 -42.89 -1.82 32.73
N PRO A 415 -42.77 -0.79 33.59
CA PRO A 415 -41.53 -0.05 33.74
C PRO A 415 -40.41 -1.03 34.15
N GLY A 416 -39.24 -0.92 33.50
CA GLY A 416 -38.08 -1.73 33.86
C GLY A 416 -37.89 -3.07 33.13
N SER A 417 -38.81 -3.45 32.24
CA SER A 417 -38.72 -4.69 31.46
C SER A 417 -37.86 -4.58 30.20
N LEU A 418 -37.34 -5.71 29.70
CA LEU A 418 -36.67 -5.83 28.41
C LEU A 418 -37.73 -5.78 27.28
N THR A 419 -38.26 -4.59 27.02
CA THR A 419 -39.19 -4.36 25.91
C THR A 419 -38.47 -4.41 24.56
N LEU A 420 -39.23 -4.60 23.48
CA LEU A 420 -38.71 -4.52 22.12
C LEU A 420 -37.95 -3.20 21.89
N GLN A 421 -38.49 -2.09 22.38
CA GLN A 421 -37.85 -0.78 22.26
C GLN A 421 -36.51 -0.71 23.02
N ARG A 422 -36.45 -1.13 24.28
CA ARG A 422 -35.18 -1.16 25.03
C ARG A 422 -34.14 -2.09 24.42
N SER A 423 -34.58 -3.19 23.79
CA SER A 423 -33.68 -4.09 23.08
C SER A 423 -33.07 -3.43 21.84
N HIS A 424 -33.86 -2.64 21.10
CA HIS A 424 -33.38 -1.85 19.97
C HIS A 424 -32.47 -0.70 20.42
N ASP A 425 -32.79 -0.03 21.54
CA ASP A 425 -31.97 1.05 22.09
C ASP A 425 -30.61 0.52 22.59
N LEU A 426 -30.60 -0.65 23.24
CA LEU A 426 -29.36 -1.32 23.66
C LEU A 426 -28.51 -1.71 22.43
N MET A 427 -29.13 -2.37 21.45
CA MET A 427 -28.45 -2.76 20.21
C MET A 427 -27.90 -1.53 19.46
N GLY A 428 -28.69 -0.46 19.35
CA GLY A 428 -28.32 0.78 18.67
C GLY A 428 -27.14 1.47 19.33
N ASN A 429 -27.15 1.61 20.66
CA ASN A 429 -26.04 2.21 21.39
C ASN A 429 -24.76 1.36 21.30
N VAL A 430 -24.85 0.03 21.44
CA VAL A 430 -23.69 -0.86 21.27
C VAL A 430 -23.13 -0.76 19.85
N THR A 431 -24.01 -0.71 18.85
CA THR A 431 -23.62 -0.52 17.44
C THR A 431 -22.89 0.80 17.25
N ALA A 432 -23.45 1.91 17.76
CA ALA A 432 -22.83 3.22 17.66
C ALA A 432 -21.45 3.27 18.34
N SER A 433 -21.32 2.68 19.54
CA SER A 433 -20.04 2.62 20.24
C SER A 433 -18.99 1.76 19.52
N LEU A 434 -19.39 0.61 18.95
CA LEU A 434 -18.49 -0.24 18.15
C LEU A 434 -17.93 0.51 16.94
N PHE A 435 -18.78 1.23 16.19
CA PHE A 435 -18.32 2.01 15.04
C PHE A 435 -17.46 3.20 15.43
N SER A 436 -17.85 3.92 16.48
CA SER A 436 -17.04 5.03 16.99
C SER A 436 -15.67 4.56 17.48
N SER A 437 -15.57 3.36 18.07
CA SER A 437 -14.29 2.79 18.52
C SER A 437 -13.32 2.48 17.36
N MET A 438 -13.86 2.30 16.16
CA MET A 438 -13.06 2.11 14.96
C MET A 438 -12.64 3.42 14.30
N GLY A 439 -13.27 4.54 14.66
CA GLY A 439 -13.05 5.88 14.10
C GLY A 439 -14.12 6.34 13.10
N ILE A 440 -15.12 5.51 12.83
CA ILE A 440 -16.29 5.86 12.01
C ILE A 440 -17.25 6.71 12.87
N THR A 441 -17.11 8.03 12.76
CA THR A 441 -17.97 8.98 13.48
C THR A 441 -19.30 9.15 12.74
N LEU A 442 -20.38 8.79 13.42
CA LEU A 442 -21.75 9.00 12.93
C LEU A 442 -22.22 10.37 13.47
N PRO A 443 -22.95 11.17 12.68
CA PRO A 443 -23.51 12.42 13.17
C PRO A 443 -24.38 12.15 14.41
N ILE A 444 -24.01 12.83 15.51
CA ILE A 444 -24.41 12.53 16.90
C ILE A 444 -25.91 12.77 17.15
N ASP A 445 -26.61 13.44 16.23
CA ASP A 445 -28.02 13.84 16.39
C ASP A 445 -29.06 12.79 15.98
N VAL A 446 -28.65 11.55 15.68
CA VAL A 446 -29.58 10.53 15.18
C VAL A 446 -29.82 9.44 16.22
N ALA A 447 -30.63 9.76 17.21
CA ALA A 447 -31.14 8.84 18.24
C ALA A 447 -32.12 7.78 17.70
N GLU A 448 -32.44 7.77 16.40
CA GLU A 448 -33.30 6.76 15.78
C GLU A 448 -32.47 5.60 15.23
N SER A 449 -32.61 4.43 15.85
CA SER A 449 -31.95 3.17 15.49
C SER A 449 -32.11 2.77 14.01
N GLU A 450 -33.23 3.11 13.37
CA GLU A 450 -33.47 2.85 11.94
C GLU A 450 -32.59 3.69 11.01
N LYS A 451 -32.39 4.97 11.32
CA LYS A 451 -31.52 5.85 10.52
C LYS A 451 -30.05 5.46 10.68
N LEU A 452 -29.65 4.98 11.86
CA LEU A 452 -28.31 4.45 12.13
C LEU A 452 -28.00 3.24 11.24
N LEU A 453 -28.94 2.30 11.14
CA LEU A 453 -28.82 1.11 10.28
C LEU A 453 -28.75 1.48 8.79
N MET A 454 -29.53 2.46 8.35
CA MET A 454 -29.54 2.90 6.95
C MET A 454 -28.22 3.58 6.56
N LEU A 455 -27.67 4.42 7.43
CA LEU A 455 -26.36 5.06 7.22
C LEU A 455 -25.24 4.02 7.15
N TYR A 456 -25.32 3.00 8.01
CA TYR A 456 -24.40 1.85 8.00
C TYR A 456 -24.44 1.05 6.69
N LEU A 457 -25.64 0.66 6.23
CA LEU A 457 -25.79 -0.09 4.98
C LEU A 457 -25.28 0.70 3.77
N ARG A 458 -25.39 2.03 3.82
CA ARG A 458 -24.85 2.92 2.78
C ARG A 458 -23.33 2.93 2.74
N LEU A 459 -22.67 3.02 3.90
CA LEU A 459 -21.21 2.97 4.01
C LEU A 459 -20.67 1.60 3.55
N LEU A 460 -21.29 0.52 4.03
CA LEU A 460 -20.93 -0.84 3.63
C LEU A 460 -21.10 -1.05 2.12
N GLY A 461 -22.21 -0.56 1.56
CA GLY A 461 -22.49 -0.61 0.11
C GLY A 461 -21.46 0.17 -0.70
N PHE A 462 -21.03 1.33 -0.21
CA PHE A 462 -19.96 2.11 -0.82
C PHE A 462 -18.64 1.35 -0.85
N VAL A 463 -18.19 0.83 0.31
CA VAL A 463 -16.94 0.06 0.43
C VAL A 463 -16.97 -1.18 -0.46
N TYR A 464 -18.11 -1.87 -0.54
CA TYR A 464 -18.30 -3.02 -1.42
C TYR A 464 -18.07 -2.67 -2.91
N ILE A 465 -18.74 -1.63 -3.40
CA ILE A 465 -18.63 -1.21 -4.82
C ILE A 465 -17.18 -0.83 -5.11
N TYR A 466 -16.61 0.02 -4.27
CA TYR A 466 -15.24 0.49 -4.39
C TYR A 466 -14.23 -0.67 -4.39
N TYR A 467 -14.35 -1.63 -3.47
CA TYR A 467 -13.44 -2.76 -3.34
C TYR A 467 -13.39 -3.61 -4.61
N PHE A 468 -14.54 -3.98 -5.18
CA PHE A 468 -14.58 -4.80 -6.39
C PHE A 468 -14.16 -4.04 -7.65
N VAL A 469 -14.43 -2.73 -7.73
CA VAL A 469 -13.91 -1.88 -8.81
C VAL A 469 -12.37 -1.83 -8.75
N VAL A 470 -11.79 -1.55 -7.59
CA VAL A 470 -10.34 -1.49 -7.40
C VAL A 470 -9.69 -2.85 -7.65
N ALA A 471 -10.27 -3.94 -7.14
CA ALA A 471 -9.79 -5.31 -7.39
C ALA A 471 -9.78 -5.66 -8.89
N SER A 472 -10.82 -5.26 -9.64
CA SER A 472 -10.87 -5.44 -11.09
C SER A 472 -9.76 -4.66 -11.80
N PHE A 473 -9.55 -3.38 -11.45
CA PHE A 473 -8.50 -2.56 -12.05
C PHE A 473 -7.10 -3.09 -11.72
N ALA A 474 -6.86 -3.57 -10.49
CA ALA A 474 -5.62 -4.24 -10.11
C ALA A 474 -5.35 -5.46 -11.01
N MET A 475 -6.36 -6.29 -11.28
CA MET A 475 -6.24 -7.43 -12.19
C MET A 475 -5.94 -7.02 -13.63
N PHE A 476 -6.56 -5.95 -14.14
CA PHE A 476 -6.24 -5.44 -15.47
C PHE A 476 -4.80 -4.90 -15.56
N ILE A 477 -4.33 -4.20 -14.53
CA ILE A 477 -2.95 -3.72 -14.48
C ILE A 477 -1.95 -4.89 -14.42
N LEU A 478 -2.23 -5.92 -13.63
CA LEU A 478 -1.43 -7.16 -13.61
C LEU A 478 -1.42 -7.86 -14.99
N ALA A 479 -2.53 -7.80 -15.74
CA ALA A 479 -2.57 -8.31 -17.11
C ALA A 479 -1.64 -7.52 -18.04
N VAL A 480 -1.61 -6.20 -17.92
CA VAL A 480 -0.68 -5.34 -18.68
C VAL A 480 0.77 -5.61 -18.27
N PHE A 481 1.07 -5.79 -16.99
CA PHE A 481 2.41 -6.18 -16.53
C PHE A 481 2.85 -7.54 -17.09
N ALA A 482 1.96 -8.54 -17.10
CA ALA A 482 2.24 -9.85 -17.69
C ALA A 482 2.53 -9.75 -19.20
N PHE A 483 1.84 -8.85 -19.90
CA PHE A 483 2.10 -8.57 -21.32
C PHE A 483 3.44 -7.88 -21.55
N LEU A 484 3.77 -6.85 -20.77
CA LEU A 484 5.00 -6.06 -20.91
C LEU A 484 6.28 -6.85 -20.58
N THR A 485 6.20 -7.75 -19.60
CA THR A 485 7.33 -8.56 -19.12
C THR A 485 7.63 -9.76 -20.00
N GLN A 486 6.67 -10.16 -20.86
CA GLN A 486 6.74 -11.38 -21.68
C GLN A 486 7.18 -12.60 -20.84
N ARG A 487 6.57 -12.78 -19.67
CA ARG A 487 6.99 -13.77 -18.66
C ARG A 487 7.24 -15.18 -19.23
N HIS A 488 6.39 -15.66 -20.14
CA HIS A 488 6.46 -17.04 -20.65
C HIS A 488 7.20 -17.13 -21.99
N THR A 489 7.96 -18.20 -22.16
CA THR A 489 8.68 -18.55 -23.41
C THR A 489 7.71 -19.06 -24.48
N GLY A 490 6.99 -18.12 -25.10
CA GLY A 490 6.07 -18.40 -26.19
C GLY A 490 4.90 -17.43 -26.21
N LYS A 491 4.65 -16.82 -27.38
CA LYS A 491 3.58 -15.82 -27.54
C LYS A 491 2.22 -16.36 -27.07
N ILE A 492 1.92 -17.63 -27.36
CA ILE A 492 0.65 -18.27 -26.99
C ILE A 492 0.47 -18.33 -25.47
N TYR A 493 1.48 -18.75 -24.72
CA TYR A 493 1.41 -18.86 -23.26
C TYR A 493 1.22 -17.48 -22.60
N THR A 494 1.94 -16.46 -23.08
CA THR A 494 1.78 -15.07 -22.63
C THR A 494 0.36 -14.56 -22.90
N TRP A 495 -0.20 -14.82 -24.09
CA TRP A 495 -1.59 -14.44 -24.40
C TRP A 495 -2.60 -15.14 -23.48
N VAL A 496 -2.44 -16.44 -23.21
CA VAL A 496 -3.32 -17.17 -22.28
C VAL A 496 -3.26 -16.59 -20.87
N ALA A 497 -2.07 -16.28 -20.36
CA ALA A 497 -1.87 -15.67 -19.04
C ALA A 497 -2.52 -14.28 -18.93
N VAL A 498 -2.42 -13.46 -19.99
CA VAL A 498 -3.05 -12.13 -20.08
C VAL A 498 -4.57 -12.25 -20.15
N THR A 499 -5.10 -13.09 -21.06
CA THR A 499 -6.54 -13.30 -21.22
C THR A 499 -7.18 -13.81 -19.93
N THR A 500 -6.53 -14.73 -19.22
CA THR A 500 -7.02 -15.23 -17.92
C THR A 500 -7.21 -14.10 -16.92
N ARG A 501 -6.23 -13.20 -16.79
CA ARG A 501 -6.32 -12.04 -15.87
C ARG A 501 -7.40 -11.05 -16.28
N VAL A 502 -7.55 -10.80 -17.58
CA VAL A 502 -8.63 -9.94 -18.10
C VAL A 502 -10.00 -10.54 -17.80
N LEU A 503 -10.20 -11.84 -18.02
CA LEU A 503 -11.46 -12.52 -17.70
C LEU A 503 -11.76 -12.47 -16.20
N LEU A 504 -10.77 -12.74 -15.35
CA LEU A 504 -10.91 -12.62 -13.89
C LEU A 504 -11.24 -11.19 -13.45
N GLY A 505 -10.63 -10.18 -14.07
CA GLY A 505 -10.96 -8.77 -13.85
C GLY A 505 -12.42 -8.47 -14.22
N ILE A 506 -12.91 -8.93 -15.37
CA ILE A 506 -14.31 -8.77 -15.78
C ILE A 506 -15.27 -9.46 -14.79
N ILE A 507 -14.92 -10.65 -14.29
CA ILE A 507 -15.72 -11.36 -13.27
C ILE A 507 -15.80 -10.54 -11.98
N LEU A 508 -14.67 -9.99 -11.51
CA LEU A 508 -14.65 -9.13 -10.32
C LEU A 508 -15.46 -7.86 -10.51
N LEU A 509 -15.39 -7.22 -11.69
CA LEU A 509 -16.23 -6.08 -12.02
C LEU A 509 -17.72 -6.44 -12.04
N GLY A 510 -18.04 -7.64 -12.53
CA GLY A 510 -19.40 -8.19 -12.52
C GLY A 510 -19.99 -8.35 -11.11
N MET A 511 -19.15 -8.53 -10.08
CA MET A 511 -19.61 -8.59 -8.68
C MET A 511 -20.30 -7.31 -8.22
N VAL A 512 -20.01 -6.17 -8.84
CA VAL A 512 -20.67 -4.88 -8.57
C VAL A 512 -22.16 -4.94 -8.94
N ALA A 513 -22.54 -5.73 -9.96
CA ALA A 513 -23.94 -5.86 -10.39
C ALA A 513 -24.86 -6.48 -9.33
N MET A 514 -24.32 -7.17 -8.31
CA MET A 514 -25.09 -7.73 -7.20
C MET A 514 -25.85 -6.65 -6.40
N VAL A 515 -25.38 -5.40 -6.43
CA VAL A 515 -26.04 -4.25 -5.77
C VAL A 515 -27.47 -4.06 -6.27
N ALA A 516 -27.80 -4.49 -7.49
CA ALA A 516 -29.16 -4.40 -8.04
C ALA A 516 -30.19 -5.24 -7.24
N ASN A 517 -29.75 -6.24 -6.47
CA ASN A 517 -30.62 -7.12 -5.69
C ASN A 517 -30.23 -7.11 -4.22
N PHE A 518 -30.96 -6.34 -3.39
CA PHE A 518 -30.67 -6.17 -1.97
C PHE A 518 -30.49 -7.49 -1.20
N ARG A 519 -31.35 -8.48 -1.45
CA ARG A 519 -31.28 -9.79 -0.77
C ARG A 519 -30.01 -10.56 -1.11
N LEU A 520 -29.57 -10.48 -2.37
CA LEU A 520 -28.36 -11.18 -2.84
C LEU A 520 -27.12 -10.52 -2.25
N ILE A 521 -27.01 -9.19 -2.37
CA ILE A 521 -25.86 -8.46 -1.84
C ILE A 521 -25.77 -8.57 -0.32
N TYR A 522 -26.87 -8.46 0.42
CA TYR A 522 -26.87 -8.62 1.87
C TYR A 522 -26.40 -10.02 2.30
N SER A 523 -26.89 -11.07 1.64
CA SER A 523 -26.44 -12.45 1.91
C SER A 523 -24.96 -12.66 1.59
N TYR A 524 -24.43 -11.94 0.59
CA TYR A 524 -23.04 -12.07 0.18
C TYR A 524 -22.10 -11.24 1.06
N MET A 525 -22.48 -10.00 1.41
CA MET A 525 -21.71 -9.12 2.29
C MET A 525 -21.56 -9.65 3.71
N THR A 526 -22.51 -10.46 4.17
CA THR A 526 -22.46 -11.13 5.49
C THR A 526 -21.68 -12.45 5.45
N SER A 527 -21.31 -12.92 4.26
CA SER A 527 -20.53 -14.14 4.08
C SER A 527 -19.02 -13.81 4.12
N PRO A 528 -18.18 -14.63 4.79
CA PRO A 528 -16.73 -14.48 4.75
C PRO A 528 -16.14 -14.53 3.32
N LEU A 529 -16.88 -15.11 2.36
CA LEU A 529 -16.47 -15.27 0.96
C LEU A 529 -16.14 -13.93 0.28
N ILE A 530 -16.70 -12.81 0.75
CA ILE A 530 -16.40 -11.49 0.20
C ILE A 530 -14.90 -11.18 0.21
N ILE A 531 -14.19 -11.52 1.30
CA ILE A 531 -12.74 -11.32 1.44
C ILE A 531 -11.99 -12.30 0.52
N PHE A 532 -12.46 -13.54 0.43
CA PHE A 532 -11.79 -14.60 -0.33
C PHE A 532 -11.98 -14.51 -1.84
N THR A 533 -12.90 -13.68 -2.35
CA THR A 533 -13.21 -13.68 -3.78
C THR A 533 -12.08 -13.11 -4.62
N PHE A 534 -11.48 -12.00 -4.19
CA PHE A 534 -10.30 -11.47 -4.85
C PHE A 534 -9.09 -12.39 -4.68
N THR A 535 -8.92 -13.00 -3.50
CA THR A 535 -7.81 -13.92 -3.24
C THR A 535 -7.90 -15.19 -4.08
N LEU A 536 -9.12 -15.72 -4.28
CA LEU A 536 -9.38 -16.83 -5.18
C LEU A 536 -9.07 -16.46 -6.63
N ALA A 537 -9.42 -15.25 -7.07
CA ALA A 537 -9.06 -14.77 -8.41
C ALA A 537 -7.53 -14.72 -8.60
N LEU A 538 -6.79 -14.18 -7.62
CA LEU A 538 -5.33 -14.21 -7.65
C LEU A 538 -4.76 -15.63 -7.66
N LEU A 539 -5.32 -16.53 -6.84
CA LEU A 539 -4.92 -17.93 -6.79
C LEU A 539 -5.11 -18.62 -8.14
N ILE A 540 -6.27 -18.42 -8.79
CA ILE A 540 -6.55 -18.98 -10.13
C ILE A 540 -5.54 -18.46 -11.14
N ALA A 541 -5.24 -17.16 -11.15
CA ALA A 541 -4.26 -16.57 -12.06
C ALA A 541 -2.87 -17.21 -11.86
N LEU A 542 -2.42 -17.36 -10.61
CA LEU A 542 -1.14 -17.99 -10.26
C LEU A 542 -1.10 -19.47 -10.66
N LEU A 543 -2.16 -20.23 -10.39
CA LEU A 543 -2.24 -21.64 -10.77
C LEU A 543 -2.18 -21.82 -12.28
N VAL A 544 -2.89 -20.98 -13.04
CA VAL A 544 -2.82 -20.99 -14.52
C VAL A 544 -1.39 -20.74 -14.98
N ASP A 545 -0.70 -19.74 -14.43
CA ASP A 545 0.70 -19.49 -14.81
C ASP A 545 1.61 -20.69 -14.52
N ARG A 546 1.43 -21.36 -13.37
CA ARG A 546 2.24 -22.54 -13.01
C ARG A 546 1.97 -23.72 -13.95
N VAL A 547 0.73 -23.89 -14.40
CA VAL A 547 0.37 -24.89 -15.41
C VAL A 547 1.02 -24.54 -16.75
N LEU A 548 0.99 -23.26 -17.17
CA LEU A 548 1.65 -22.82 -18.40
C LEU A 548 3.16 -23.06 -18.36
N ASP A 549 3.82 -22.76 -17.23
CA ASP A 549 5.24 -23.01 -17.01
C ASP A 549 5.56 -24.53 -17.10
N SER A 550 4.74 -25.38 -16.49
CA SER A 550 4.92 -26.84 -16.55
C SER A 550 4.76 -27.41 -17.97
N VAL A 551 3.80 -26.88 -18.74
CA VAL A 551 3.57 -27.31 -20.13
C VAL A 551 4.71 -26.85 -21.04
N ALA A 552 5.21 -25.62 -20.86
CA ALA A 552 6.35 -25.11 -21.63
C ALA A 552 7.59 -26.00 -21.43
N LEU A 553 7.91 -26.34 -20.17
CA LEU A 553 9.05 -27.22 -19.84
C LEU A 553 8.93 -28.63 -20.43
N LYS A 554 7.71 -29.18 -20.55
CA LYS A 554 7.49 -30.51 -21.18
C LYS A 554 7.61 -30.48 -22.71
N THR A 555 7.39 -29.31 -23.32
CA THR A 555 7.38 -29.14 -24.77
C THR A 555 8.79 -28.90 -25.32
N GLU A 556 9.67 -28.26 -24.54
CA GLU A 556 11.12 -28.22 -24.79
C GLU A 556 11.74 -29.60 -24.49
N LYS A 557 11.67 -30.52 -25.46
CA LYS A 557 12.41 -31.79 -25.43
C LYS A 557 13.92 -31.48 -25.39
N PRO A 558 14.73 -32.14 -24.55
CA PRO A 558 16.18 -32.03 -24.66
C PRO A 558 16.61 -32.48 -26.06
N PRO A 559 17.60 -31.81 -26.69
CA PRO A 559 18.13 -32.27 -27.96
C PRO A 559 18.61 -33.72 -27.78
N ARG A 560 18.12 -34.62 -28.64
CA ARG A 560 18.67 -35.96 -28.78
C ARG A 560 20.16 -35.82 -29.07
N ASP A 561 20.96 -36.57 -28.33
CA ASP A 561 22.42 -36.69 -28.46
C ASP A 561 22.88 -36.51 -29.91
N SER A 562 23.48 -35.36 -30.19
CA SER A 562 24.39 -35.17 -31.31
C SER A 562 25.65 -34.51 -30.76
N GLU A 563 26.69 -35.33 -30.70
CA GLU A 563 28.11 -35.10 -30.40
C GLU A 563 28.59 -33.65 -30.15
N VAL A 564 29.20 -33.53 -28.97
CA VAL A 564 30.26 -32.62 -28.50
C VAL A 564 31.02 -31.85 -29.59
N THR A 565 31.01 -30.51 -29.50
CA THR A 565 32.25 -29.70 -29.51
C THR A 565 32.03 -28.34 -28.85
N GLY A 566 32.79 -28.06 -27.79
CA GLY A 566 33.36 -26.73 -27.51
C GLY A 566 32.46 -25.65 -26.92
N THR A 567 32.62 -25.42 -25.61
CA THR A 567 32.55 -24.11 -24.91
C THR A 567 31.32 -23.23 -25.14
N ASP A 568 30.39 -23.25 -24.19
CA ASP A 568 29.85 -22.01 -23.58
C ASP A 568 28.99 -22.36 -22.35
N THR A 569 29.53 -22.07 -21.16
CA THR A 569 28.87 -22.32 -19.88
C THR A 569 27.94 -21.16 -19.55
N TYR A 570 26.66 -21.27 -19.91
CA TYR A 570 25.62 -20.40 -19.35
C TYR A 570 25.12 -20.99 -18.02
N THR A 571 25.42 -20.29 -16.93
CA THR A 571 24.95 -20.62 -15.58
C THR A 571 23.47 -20.25 -15.42
N MET A 572 22.61 -21.28 -15.47
CA MET A 572 21.21 -21.19 -15.07
C MET A 572 21.12 -21.28 -13.54
N PHE A 573 20.83 -20.16 -12.87
CA PHE A 573 20.59 -20.13 -11.42
C PHE A 573 19.15 -20.59 -11.13
N GLN A 574 18.96 -21.91 -11.00
CA GLN A 574 17.76 -22.48 -10.38
C GLN A 574 18.00 -22.67 -8.88
N LEU A 575 17.25 -21.95 -8.05
CA LEU A 575 17.05 -22.31 -6.64
C LEU A 575 16.13 -23.53 -6.59
N SER A 576 16.68 -24.67 -6.18
CA SER A 576 15.94 -25.87 -5.76
C SER A 576 16.06 -26.07 -4.23
N PRO A 577 15.09 -26.75 -3.60
CA PRO A 577 14.79 -26.62 -2.17
C PRO A 577 15.69 -27.46 -1.26
N LEU A 578 15.80 -27.04 0.00
CA LEU A 578 16.53 -27.70 1.10
C LEU A 578 16.26 -29.22 1.17
N GLY A 579 17.31 -30.02 1.02
CA GLY A 579 17.33 -31.43 1.41
C GLY A 579 18.07 -31.61 2.74
N THR A 580 17.38 -32.15 3.74
CA THR A 580 17.93 -32.54 5.04
C THR A 580 18.85 -33.75 4.90
N THR A 581 20.10 -33.65 5.33
CA THR A 581 21.02 -34.79 5.45
C THR A 581 21.28 -35.11 6.93
N VAL A 582 20.80 -36.29 7.33
CA VAL A 582 21.20 -37.05 8.52
C VAL A 582 22.64 -37.49 8.33
N SER A 583 23.48 -37.33 9.35
CA SER A 583 24.88 -37.78 9.37
C SER A 583 24.98 -39.01 10.27
N ASP A 584 25.22 -40.18 9.66
CA ASP A 584 25.72 -41.36 10.35
C ASP A 584 27.25 -41.32 10.32
N ASP A 585 27.87 -41.25 11.49
CA ASP A 585 29.33 -41.22 11.67
C ASP A 585 29.72 -42.45 12.49
N THR A 586 30.31 -43.46 11.85
CA THR A 586 31.00 -44.57 12.52
C THR A 586 32.25 -44.97 11.74
N THR A 587 33.24 -45.46 12.51
CA THR A 587 34.58 -45.99 12.18
C THR A 587 35.71 -44.94 12.24
N LEU A 588 36.49 -44.84 13.33
CA LEU A 588 37.49 -45.72 13.98
C LEU A 588 38.92 -45.64 13.40
N ASP A 589 39.87 -45.74 14.34
CA ASP A 589 41.32 -45.90 14.27
C ASP A 589 42.12 -44.58 14.23
N HIS A 590 43.00 -44.22 15.18
CA HIS A 590 43.71 -44.94 16.25
C HIS A 590 44.02 -43.99 17.43
#